data_AF-A0A1Y2FBW7-F1
#
_entry.id   AF-A0A1Y2FBW7-F1
#
_cell.length_a   1.000
_cell.length_b   1.000
_cell.length_c   1.000
_cell.angle_alpha   90.00
_cell.angle_beta   90.00
_cell.angle_gamma   90.00
#
_symmetry.space_group_name_H-M   'P 1'
#
loop_
_entity.id
_entity.type
_entity.pdbx_description
1 polymer ?
#
loop_
_entity_poly.entity_id
_entity_poly.type
_entity_poly.pdbx_seq_one_letter_code
_entity_poly.pdbx_strand_id
1 'polypeptide(L)'
;MNRPGLRFVFLCMLIIGWLIVLKLYQFNGRGYAINKDLQSPNDAPHASAEEATKALMQETAKLSHASSVVHSKSPPQEEASVVPERPESQGDKPSQENPDLAHQELTVDDIAVIVRTGWQVRDRINGSLSTYLKDRSPNTLAIFADREFVVPGYTIHDALKPFFERLSQHFGQSTQKKLYDKIQELDDGVLKTVPGEHNDGWKLDILKQPMSADLGYHMLSQKRSFKWWVIIDDDTYLHFPSIIPALAELDPAAKHFFGMPTGFDKVTYAQGGSGILLSDGAMEQLFGDREFADAMHIKGLEAVYGDYNLAAHLYERSIFLDQSLAFMFHEHPLADIKWAIRDTCAPLFSVHHMQPSAMRSFSELIRFHDRPLLLWDLLNEIGITDLAYKTNHSYSLAETDLLPSALGKMSSKEMEQSKGNRVNVVIIDHRHHAEFQPKMCQRLCQSGQIKAQCAAWTFIPETRECHLSDEIILNVGQPRNDDSITGILISVVAEHHHRKCPDS
;
A
#
# COMPACT_ATOMS: atom_id res chain seq x y z
N MET A 1 -32.30 24.42 53.93
CA MET A 1 -32.30 25.39 52.81
C MET A 1 -32.16 24.62 51.50
N ASN A 2 -33.26 24.47 50.77
CA ASN A 2 -33.30 23.90 49.41
C ASN A 2 -32.56 24.83 48.45
N ARG A 3 -31.55 24.34 47.73
CA ARG A 3 -30.93 25.08 46.61
C ARG A 3 -31.60 24.64 45.29
N PRO A 4 -32.47 25.46 44.68
CA PRO A 4 -33.24 25.09 43.49
C PRO A 4 -32.41 24.99 42.19
N GLY A 5 -31.13 25.38 42.20
CA GLY A 5 -30.29 25.40 40.98
C GLY A 5 -29.82 24.02 40.48
N LEU A 6 -29.61 23.04 41.37
CA LEU A 6 -28.99 21.77 40.97
C LEU A 6 -29.96 20.82 40.23
N ARG A 7 -31.26 20.93 40.52
CA ARG A 7 -32.31 20.16 39.82
C ARG A 7 -32.56 20.68 38.40
N PHE A 8 -32.34 21.97 38.16
CA PHE A 8 -32.52 22.57 36.84
C PHE A 8 -31.40 22.14 35.86
N VAL A 9 -30.16 22.09 36.34
CA VAL A 9 -29.01 21.63 35.55
C VAL A 9 -29.15 20.15 35.16
N PHE A 10 -29.60 19.30 36.08
CA PHE A 10 -29.84 17.88 35.80
C PHE A 10 -30.96 17.65 34.78
N LEU A 11 -32.04 18.44 34.85
CA LEU A 11 -33.14 18.36 33.89
C LEU A 11 -32.70 18.83 32.48
N CYS A 12 -31.88 19.88 32.39
CA CYS A 12 -31.33 20.34 31.12
C CYS A 12 -30.39 19.31 30.48
N MET A 13 -29.55 18.63 31.26
CA MET A 13 -28.67 17.58 30.72
C MET A 13 -29.45 16.36 30.21
N LEU A 14 -30.54 15.98 30.89
CA LEU A 14 -31.41 14.89 30.42
C LEU A 14 -32.13 15.25 29.12
N ILE A 15 -32.60 16.50 28.97
CA ILE A 15 -33.25 16.98 27.73
C ILE A 15 -32.25 17.01 26.56
N ILE A 16 -31.02 17.49 26.80
CA ILE A 16 -29.96 17.52 25.78
C ILE A 16 -29.57 16.09 25.37
N GLY A 17 -29.43 15.17 26.33
CA GLY A 17 -29.17 13.76 26.05
C GLY A 17 -30.28 13.12 25.20
N TRP A 18 -31.55 13.41 25.51
CA TRP A 18 -32.69 12.89 24.76
C TRP A 18 -32.78 13.46 23.34
N LEU A 19 -32.45 14.74 23.13
CA LEU A 19 -32.38 15.36 21.81
C LEU A 19 -31.26 14.78 20.94
N ILE A 20 -30.12 14.40 21.53
CA ILE A 20 -29.02 13.74 20.82
C ILE A 20 -29.43 12.34 20.35
N VAL A 21 -30.11 11.56 21.21
CA VAL A 21 -30.64 10.24 20.85
C VAL A 21 -31.68 10.35 19.73
N LEU A 22 -32.58 11.34 19.78
CA LEU A 22 -33.58 11.54 18.72
C LEU A 22 -32.94 11.90 17.37
N LYS A 23 -31.86 12.70 17.39
CA LYS A 23 -31.13 13.11 16.18
C LYS A 23 -30.36 11.94 15.56
N LEU A 24 -29.80 11.05 16.39
CA LEU A 24 -29.15 9.80 15.94
C LEU A 24 -30.19 8.81 15.36
N TYR A 25 -31.38 8.75 15.94
CA TYR A 25 -32.47 7.90 15.42
C TYR A 25 -33.01 8.40 14.06
N GLN A 26 -33.05 9.72 13.84
CA GLN A 26 -33.43 10.30 12.54
C GLN A 26 -32.33 10.16 11.47
N PHE A 27 -31.05 10.08 11.86
CA PHE A 27 -29.93 9.89 10.92
C PHE A 27 -29.83 8.44 10.41
N ASN A 28 -30.21 7.45 11.22
CA ASN A 28 -30.24 6.03 10.79
C ASN A 28 -31.49 5.63 9.98
N GLY A 29 -32.42 6.55 9.75
CA GLY A 29 -33.67 6.31 9.02
C GLY A 29 -33.66 6.61 7.52
N ARG A 30 -32.53 7.03 6.93
CA ARG A 30 -32.41 7.27 5.47
C ARG A 30 -31.56 6.20 4.80
N GLY A 31 -32.09 4.98 4.76
CA GLY A 31 -31.65 3.93 3.85
C GLY A 31 -32.42 3.99 2.53
N TYR A 32 -31.67 4.11 1.43
CA TYR A 32 -31.90 3.52 0.11
C TYR A 32 -33.34 3.35 -0.38
N ALA A 33 -33.75 4.21 -1.32
CA ALA A 33 -34.78 3.87 -2.29
C ALA A 33 -34.20 2.86 -3.29
N ILE A 34 -34.64 1.60 -3.20
CA ILE A 34 -34.40 0.56 -4.22
C ILE A 34 -35.70 0.39 -5.01
N ASN A 35 -35.58 0.47 -6.33
CA ASN A 35 -36.63 0.22 -7.31
C ASN A 35 -37.31 -1.13 -7.06
N LYS A 36 -38.65 -1.10 -6.99
CA LYS A 36 -39.49 -2.29 -7.12
C LYS A 36 -39.48 -2.70 -8.60
N ASP A 37 -39.10 -3.95 -8.87
CA ASP A 37 -39.85 -4.83 -9.77
C ASP A 37 -39.37 -6.27 -9.65
N LEU A 38 -40.31 -7.20 -9.85
CA LEU A 38 -40.20 -8.68 -9.97
C LEU A 38 -40.48 -9.54 -8.71
N GLN A 39 -41.79 -9.71 -8.48
CA GLN A 39 -42.57 -10.97 -8.34
C GLN A 39 -42.02 -12.17 -7.51
N SER A 40 -42.84 -12.52 -6.51
CA SER A 40 -42.83 -13.72 -5.61
C SER A 40 -43.31 -15.01 -6.32
N PRO A 41 -43.01 -16.22 -5.79
CA PRO A 41 -43.99 -16.92 -4.94
C PRO A 41 -43.42 -17.66 -3.69
N ASN A 42 -43.96 -17.29 -2.51
CA ASN A 42 -44.64 -18.09 -1.45
C ASN A 42 -44.12 -19.48 -1.01
N ASP A 43 -43.68 -19.65 0.26
CA ASP A 43 -44.51 -20.04 1.45
C ASP A 43 -43.66 -20.60 2.63
N ALA A 44 -44.01 -20.18 3.88
CA ALA A 44 -43.70 -20.72 5.24
C ALA A 44 -42.98 -19.74 6.22
N PRO A 45 -43.20 -19.82 7.55
CA PRO A 45 -44.16 -19.01 8.30
C PRO A 45 -43.52 -17.89 9.14
N HIS A 46 -44.29 -16.80 9.31
CA HIS A 46 -43.96 -15.63 10.12
C HIS A 46 -43.88 -15.95 11.64
N ALA A 47 -42.67 -16.04 12.16
CA ALA A 47 -42.38 -15.66 13.55
C ALA A 47 -42.03 -14.16 13.56
N SER A 48 -42.73 -13.36 14.37
CA SER A 48 -42.56 -11.91 14.36
C SER A 48 -41.16 -11.51 14.84
N ALA A 49 -40.50 -10.60 14.12
CA ALA A 49 -39.18 -10.07 14.47
C ALA A 49 -39.09 -9.48 15.90
N GLU A 50 -40.24 -9.26 16.54
CA GLU A 50 -40.35 -8.79 17.91
C GLU A 50 -39.98 -9.86 18.95
N GLU A 51 -40.25 -11.14 18.68
CA GLU A 51 -39.89 -12.25 19.60
C GLU A 51 -38.39 -12.53 19.59
N ALA A 52 -37.75 -12.47 18.41
CA ALA A 52 -36.30 -12.60 18.26
C ALA A 52 -35.55 -11.46 18.98
N THR A 53 -36.10 -10.25 18.95
CA THR A 53 -35.51 -9.08 19.60
C THR A 53 -35.64 -9.16 21.13
N LYS A 54 -36.76 -9.70 21.65
CA LYS A 54 -36.93 -9.92 23.10
C LYS A 54 -36.03 -11.02 23.65
N ALA A 55 -35.78 -12.09 22.88
CA ALA A 55 -34.84 -13.15 23.25
C ALA A 55 -33.41 -12.62 23.36
N LEU A 56 -32.97 -11.82 22.38
CA LEU A 56 -31.63 -11.23 22.36
C LEU A 56 -31.40 -10.25 23.53
N MET A 57 -32.40 -9.44 23.88
CA MET A 57 -32.30 -8.52 25.02
C MET A 57 -32.23 -9.22 26.38
N GLN A 58 -32.92 -10.35 26.56
CA GLN A 58 -32.86 -11.14 27.80
C GLN A 58 -31.51 -11.84 27.99
N GLU A 59 -30.86 -12.27 26.90
CA GLU A 59 -29.56 -12.93 26.95
C GLU A 59 -28.43 -11.92 27.24
N THR A 60 -28.54 -10.72 26.69
CA THR A 60 -27.60 -9.62 26.95
C THR A 60 -27.70 -9.10 28.40
N ALA A 61 -28.89 -9.14 29.01
CA ALA A 61 -29.09 -8.78 30.41
C ALA A 61 -28.55 -9.83 31.41
N LYS A 62 -28.47 -11.10 31.02
CA LYS A 62 -27.86 -12.17 31.84
C LYS A 62 -26.33 -12.08 31.85
N LEU A 63 -25.72 -11.69 30.74
CA LEU A 63 -24.27 -11.52 30.63
C LEU A 63 -23.74 -10.30 31.41
N SER A 64 -24.54 -9.22 31.54
CA SER A 64 -24.13 -8.03 32.31
C SER A 64 -24.22 -8.23 33.83
N HIS A 65 -25.04 -9.17 34.32
CA HIS A 65 -25.13 -9.52 35.75
C HIS A 65 -24.03 -10.48 36.23
N ALA A 66 -23.35 -11.20 35.33
CA ALA A 66 -22.26 -12.10 35.68
C ALA A 66 -20.91 -11.38 35.89
N SER A 67 -20.77 -10.14 35.41
CA SER A 67 -19.51 -9.37 35.45
C SER A 67 -19.40 -8.43 36.67
N SER A 68 -20.45 -8.29 37.49
CA SER A 68 -20.51 -7.34 38.61
C SER A 68 -20.17 -7.93 40.00
N VAL A 69 -19.74 -9.18 40.08
CA VAL A 69 -19.35 -9.83 41.35
C VAL A 69 -17.92 -10.35 41.25
N VAL A 70 -16.90 -9.49 41.22
CA VAL A 70 -15.61 -9.66 41.91
C VAL A 70 -14.93 -8.29 42.08
N HIS A 71 -15.02 -7.79 43.32
CA HIS A 71 -14.10 -6.86 44.00
C HIS A 71 -14.17 -5.35 43.74
N SER A 72 -14.92 -4.72 44.65
CA SER A 72 -14.70 -3.40 45.23
C SER A 72 -13.45 -3.34 46.13
N LYS A 73 -12.71 -2.23 46.07
CA LYS A 73 -12.15 -1.52 47.23
C LYS A 73 -11.76 -0.09 46.81
N SER A 74 -12.16 0.88 47.65
CA SER A 74 -12.12 2.33 47.43
C SER A 74 -10.72 2.97 47.63
N PRO A 75 -10.50 4.24 47.25
CA PRO A 75 -9.18 4.83 47.02
C PRO A 75 -8.64 5.69 48.19
N PRO A 76 -7.32 5.97 48.21
CA PRO A 76 -6.81 7.19 48.82
C PRO A 76 -6.04 8.08 47.82
N GLN A 77 -6.53 9.33 47.78
CA GLN A 77 -5.85 10.63 47.68
C GLN A 77 -4.66 10.90 46.73
N GLU A 78 -4.83 12.06 46.11
CA GLU A 78 -4.00 12.86 45.22
C GLU A 78 -2.68 13.28 45.89
N GLU A 79 -1.55 12.78 45.37
CA GLU A 79 -0.22 13.35 45.59
C GLU A 79 0.51 13.43 44.24
N ALA A 80 1.27 14.52 44.09
CA ALA A 80 1.84 15.05 42.87
C ALA A 80 2.70 14.06 42.07
N SER A 81 2.54 14.08 40.74
CA SER A 81 3.35 13.29 39.82
C SER A 81 4.79 13.80 39.81
N VAL A 82 5.67 13.06 40.48
CA VAL A 82 7.12 13.12 40.28
C VAL A 82 7.43 12.55 38.89
N VAL A 83 8.05 13.36 38.04
CA VAL A 83 8.62 12.97 36.75
C VAL A 83 9.71 11.91 37.00
N PRO A 84 9.66 10.72 36.38
CA PRO A 84 10.77 9.78 36.49
C PRO A 84 12.00 10.34 35.77
N GLU A 85 13.08 10.55 36.52
CA GLU A 85 14.39 10.85 35.97
C GLU A 85 14.82 9.76 34.97
N ARG A 86 15.24 10.23 33.80
CA ARG A 86 15.94 9.48 32.76
C ARG A 86 17.19 8.83 33.40
N PRO A 87 17.43 7.52 33.28
CA PRO A 87 18.70 6.94 33.69
C PRO A 87 19.83 7.62 32.92
N GLU A 88 20.82 8.11 33.65
CA GLU A 88 22.02 8.77 33.13
C GLU A 88 22.65 7.92 32.02
N SER A 89 22.92 8.56 30.87
CA SER A 89 23.71 7.99 29.80
C SER A 89 25.12 7.71 30.32
N GLN A 90 25.40 6.46 30.64
CA GLN A 90 26.79 6.00 30.66
C GLN A 90 27.30 6.13 29.23
N GLY A 91 28.31 6.98 29.06
CA GLY A 91 28.82 7.37 27.75
C GLY A 91 29.18 6.16 26.91
N ASP A 92 28.44 5.98 25.82
CA ASP A 92 28.84 5.11 24.73
C ASP A 92 30.17 5.63 24.18
N LYS A 93 31.20 4.82 24.33
CA LYS A 93 32.42 4.93 23.51
C LYS A 93 31.98 4.95 22.04
N PRO A 94 32.69 5.70 21.17
CA PRO A 94 32.42 5.63 19.73
C PRO A 94 32.46 4.16 19.32
N SER A 95 31.35 3.65 18.82
CA SER A 95 31.33 2.36 18.12
C SER A 95 32.37 2.50 17.02
N GLN A 96 33.46 1.75 17.14
CA GLN A 96 34.45 1.64 16.08
C GLN A 96 33.69 1.19 14.83
N GLU A 97 33.80 1.97 13.76
CA GLU A 97 33.41 1.54 12.41
C GLU A 97 33.99 0.15 12.20
N ASN A 98 33.11 -0.82 11.95
CA ASN A 98 33.52 -2.17 11.64
C ASN A 98 34.16 -2.12 10.24
N PRO A 99 35.48 -2.28 10.06
CA PRO A 99 36.16 -1.98 8.79
C PRO A 99 35.90 -3.03 7.69
N ASP A 100 34.98 -3.96 7.91
CA ASP A 100 34.85 -5.21 7.16
C ASP A 100 33.53 -5.35 6.39
N LEU A 101 32.70 -4.30 6.34
CA LEU A 101 31.69 -4.17 5.27
C LEU A 101 32.41 -3.74 3.99
N ALA A 102 33.25 -4.63 3.45
CA ALA A 102 33.69 -4.50 2.08
C ALA A 102 32.43 -4.47 1.20
N HIS A 103 32.24 -3.39 0.43
CA HIS A 103 31.17 -3.29 -0.57
C HIS A 103 31.06 -4.62 -1.31
N GLN A 104 29.95 -5.33 -1.12
CA GLN A 104 29.81 -6.64 -1.75
C GLN A 104 29.67 -6.42 -3.25
N GLU A 105 30.47 -7.15 -4.04
CA GLU A 105 30.14 -7.31 -5.46
C GLU A 105 28.81 -8.07 -5.55
N LEU A 106 27.75 -7.31 -5.83
CA LEU A 106 26.39 -7.80 -5.98
C LEU A 106 25.96 -7.63 -7.44
N THR A 107 25.41 -8.68 -8.01
CA THR A 107 24.89 -8.70 -9.37
C THR A 107 23.39 -8.96 -9.35
N VAL A 108 22.71 -8.70 -10.47
CA VAL A 108 21.28 -8.99 -10.64
C VAL A 108 20.91 -10.45 -10.38
N ASP A 109 21.89 -11.35 -10.56
CA ASP A 109 21.78 -12.79 -10.44
C ASP A 109 21.87 -13.28 -8.98
N ASP A 110 22.36 -12.44 -8.07
CA ASP A 110 22.36 -12.70 -6.61
C ASP A 110 21.00 -12.43 -5.97
N ILE A 111 20.07 -11.83 -6.73
CA ILE A 111 18.70 -11.53 -6.32
C ILE A 111 17.76 -12.53 -6.97
N ALA A 112 17.13 -13.40 -6.18
CA ALA A 112 16.04 -14.26 -6.63
C ALA A 112 14.75 -13.44 -6.79
N VAL A 113 14.00 -13.71 -7.87
CA VAL A 113 12.72 -13.06 -8.13
C VAL A 113 11.61 -14.09 -8.13
N ILE A 114 10.58 -13.85 -7.31
CA ILE A 114 9.37 -14.65 -7.23
C ILE A 114 8.21 -13.76 -7.69
N VAL A 115 7.63 -14.09 -8.85
CA VAL A 115 6.52 -13.33 -9.42
C VAL A 115 5.22 -14.08 -9.21
N ARG A 116 4.19 -13.37 -8.78
CA ARG A 116 2.82 -13.89 -8.67
C ARG A 116 1.95 -13.31 -9.76
N THR A 117 1.12 -14.17 -10.35
CA THR A 117 0.10 -13.81 -11.32
C THR A 117 -1.19 -14.59 -11.00
N GLY A 118 -2.19 -14.48 -11.86
CA GLY A 118 -3.40 -15.27 -11.78
C GLY A 118 -3.86 -15.69 -13.17
N TRP A 119 -4.52 -16.85 -13.26
CA TRP A 119 -4.94 -17.39 -14.55
C TRP A 119 -5.86 -16.46 -15.34
N GLN A 120 -6.73 -15.73 -14.64
CA GLN A 120 -7.66 -14.77 -15.25
C GLN A 120 -6.98 -13.48 -15.74
N VAL A 121 -5.74 -13.20 -15.31
CA VAL A 121 -4.95 -12.02 -15.67
C VAL A 121 -3.62 -12.37 -16.32
N ARG A 122 -3.44 -13.63 -16.73
CA ARG A 122 -2.19 -14.22 -17.23
C ARG A 122 -1.46 -13.43 -18.32
N ASP A 123 -2.12 -12.54 -19.05
CA ASP A 123 -1.46 -11.68 -20.03
C ASP A 123 -0.60 -10.57 -19.41
N ARG A 124 -0.82 -10.22 -18.13
CA ARG A 124 -0.07 -9.18 -17.41
C ARG A 124 1.41 -9.50 -17.28
N ILE A 125 1.74 -10.78 -17.06
CA ILE A 125 3.13 -11.24 -16.89
C ILE A 125 4.03 -10.88 -18.09
N ASN A 126 3.45 -10.73 -19.28
CA ASN A 126 4.18 -10.33 -20.48
C ASN A 126 4.80 -8.93 -20.34
N GLY A 127 4.25 -8.05 -19.49
CA GLY A 127 4.85 -6.75 -19.18
C GLY A 127 6.25 -6.91 -18.60
N SER A 128 6.37 -7.64 -17.49
CA SER A 128 7.64 -7.89 -16.80
C SER A 128 8.60 -8.71 -17.67
N LEU A 129 8.11 -9.76 -18.32
CA LEU A 129 8.93 -10.65 -19.16
C LEU A 129 9.43 -10.02 -20.45
N SER A 130 8.78 -8.98 -20.96
CA SER A 130 9.26 -8.24 -22.14
C SER A 130 10.16 -7.05 -21.81
N THR A 131 10.34 -6.75 -20.51
CA THR A 131 11.08 -5.57 -20.03
C THR A 131 12.17 -5.97 -19.04
N TYR A 132 12.04 -5.63 -17.76
CA TYR A 132 13.08 -5.75 -16.75
C TYR A 132 13.41 -7.20 -16.35
N LEU A 133 12.57 -8.19 -16.71
CA LEU A 133 12.87 -9.62 -16.52
C LEU A 133 13.36 -10.32 -17.79
N LYS A 134 13.37 -9.64 -18.95
CA LYS A 134 13.57 -10.28 -20.26
C LYS A 134 14.84 -11.10 -20.38
N ASP A 135 15.96 -10.56 -19.91
CA ASP A 135 17.30 -11.13 -20.10
C ASP A 135 17.84 -11.77 -18.80
N ARG A 136 16.96 -12.12 -17.86
CA ARG A 136 17.37 -12.76 -16.61
C ARG A 136 17.82 -14.20 -16.82
N SER A 137 18.80 -14.63 -16.02
CA SER A 137 19.23 -16.02 -15.96
C SER A 137 18.06 -16.95 -15.59
N PRO A 138 17.80 -18.07 -16.33
CA PRO A 138 16.65 -18.97 -16.12
C PRO A 138 16.53 -19.56 -14.70
N ASN A 139 17.63 -19.56 -13.95
CA ASN A 139 17.69 -20.11 -12.60
C ASN A 139 17.50 -19.06 -11.49
N THR A 140 17.08 -17.84 -11.83
CA THR A 140 16.91 -16.72 -10.87
C THR A 140 15.46 -16.23 -10.75
N LEU A 141 14.55 -16.83 -11.52
CA LEU A 141 13.15 -16.40 -11.63
C LEU A 141 12.23 -17.60 -11.40
N ALA A 142 11.24 -17.41 -10.53
CA ALA A 142 10.14 -18.33 -10.30
C ALA A 142 8.82 -17.59 -10.49
N ILE A 143 7.90 -18.16 -11.27
CA ILE A 143 6.60 -17.53 -11.54
C ILE A 143 5.49 -18.48 -11.10
N PHE A 144 4.55 -17.95 -10.31
CA PHE A 144 3.47 -18.72 -9.73
C PHE A 144 2.10 -18.11 -10.00
N ALA A 145 1.09 -18.96 -10.13
CA ALA A 145 -0.31 -18.58 -10.32
C ALA A 145 -1.26 -19.48 -9.51
N ASP A 146 -2.55 -19.20 -9.61
CA ASP A 146 -3.64 -20.04 -9.08
C ASP A 146 -3.97 -21.26 -9.96
N ARG A 147 -3.33 -21.40 -11.12
CA ARG A 147 -3.43 -22.54 -12.04
C ARG A 147 -2.16 -22.61 -12.89
N GLU A 148 -1.65 -23.80 -13.14
CA GLU A 148 -0.46 -23.98 -13.97
C GLU A 148 -0.71 -23.60 -15.44
N PHE A 149 0.22 -22.87 -16.05
CA PHE A 149 0.19 -22.52 -17.47
C PHE A 149 1.56 -22.23 -18.05
N VAL A 150 1.63 -22.05 -19.37
CA VAL A 150 2.89 -21.79 -20.08
C VAL A 150 2.77 -20.52 -20.90
N VAL A 151 3.82 -19.71 -20.85
CA VAL A 151 4.08 -18.61 -21.80
C VAL A 151 5.41 -18.88 -22.50
N PRO A 152 5.72 -18.22 -23.64
CA PRO A 152 6.97 -18.47 -24.34
C PRO A 152 8.20 -18.36 -23.41
N GLY A 153 8.92 -19.47 -23.25
CA GLY A 153 10.14 -19.54 -22.44
C GLY A 153 9.95 -19.81 -20.94
N TYR A 154 8.72 -19.79 -20.42
CA TYR A 154 8.46 -19.90 -18.98
C TYR A 154 7.29 -20.83 -18.65
N THR A 155 7.50 -21.68 -17.64
CA THR A 155 6.43 -22.40 -16.95
C THR A 155 5.97 -21.56 -15.77
N ILE A 156 4.66 -21.32 -15.69
CA ILE A 156 4.03 -20.66 -14.55
C ILE A 156 3.43 -21.76 -13.69
N HIS A 157 3.97 -21.91 -12.49
CA HIS A 157 3.63 -23.02 -11.59
C HIS A 157 2.38 -22.71 -10.77
N ASP A 158 1.64 -23.75 -10.40
CA ASP A 158 0.53 -23.61 -9.46
C ASP A 158 1.06 -23.43 -8.02
N ALA A 159 0.80 -22.27 -7.41
CA ALA A 159 1.22 -21.98 -6.04
C ALA A 159 0.42 -22.74 -4.97
N LEU A 160 -0.80 -23.18 -5.29
CA LEU A 160 -1.77 -23.63 -4.29
C LEU A 160 -1.91 -25.16 -4.28
N LYS A 161 -1.85 -25.79 -5.45
CA LYS A 161 -2.01 -27.23 -5.63
C LYS A 161 -1.16 -28.06 -4.66
N PRO A 162 0.17 -27.82 -4.50
CA PRO A 162 0.99 -28.66 -3.62
C PRO A 162 0.52 -28.63 -2.15
N PHE A 163 0.00 -27.48 -1.70
CA PHE A 163 -0.50 -27.33 -0.33
C PHE A 163 -1.90 -27.92 -0.17
N PHE A 164 -2.76 -27.78 -1.17
CA PHE A 164 -4.09 -28.41 -1.13
C PHE A 164 -4.03 -29.93 -1.15
N GLU A 165 -3.03 -30.51 -1.82
CA GLU A 165 -2.80 -31.95 -1.81
C GLU A 165 -2.17 -32.40 -0.48
N ARG A 166 -1.08 -31.76 -0.07
CA ARG A 166 -0.29 -32.16 1.11
C ARG A 166 -0.97 -31.86 2.44
N LEU A 167 -1.68 -30.73 2.54
CA LEU A 167 -2.38 -30.26 3.74
C LEU A 167 -3.91 -30.38 3.58
N SER A 168 -4.36 -31.35 2.78
CA SER A 168 -5.78 -31.55 2.41
C SER A 168 -6.74 -31.60 3.60
N GLN A 169 -6.31 -32.12 4.75
CA GLN A 169 -7.11 -32.14 5.99
C GLN A 169 -7.53 -30.73 6.48
N HIS A 170 -6.71 -29.70 6.19
CA HIS A 170 -6.98 -28.31 6.55
C HIS A 170 -7.75 -27.59 5.43
N PHE A 171 -7.30 -27.75 4.19
CA PHE A 171 -7.83 -26.96 3.06
C PHE A 171 -9.04 -27.57 2.37
N GLY A 172 -9.28 -28.87 2.47
CA GLY A 172 -10.20 -29.61 1.60
C GLY A 172 -11.65 -29.12 1.61
N GLN A 173 -12.11 -28.49 2.70
CA GLN A 173 -13.47 -27.94 2.82
C GLN A 173 -13.51 -26.41 2.86
N SER A 174 -12.35 -25.75 2.70
CA SER A 174 -12.23 -24.29 2.77
C SER A 174 -12.93 -23.59 1.59
N THR A 175 -13.36 -22.35 1.81
CA THR A 175 -13.92 -21.51 0.75
C THR A 175 -12.88 -21.24 -0.34
N GLN A 176 -11.62 -21.11 0.04
CA GLN A 176 -10.47 -20.90 -0.83
C GLN A 176 -10.27 -22.12 -1.76
N LYS A 177 -10.39 -23.34 -1.24
CA LYS A 177 -10.32 -24.55 -2.08
C LYS A 177 -11.46 -24.61 -3.10
N LYS A 178 -12.69 -24.30 -2.71
CA LYS A 178 -13.84 -24.22 -3.64
C LYS A 178 -13.61 -23.18 -4.73
N LEU A 179 -13.03 -22.03 -4.37
CA LEU A 179 -12.71 -20.97 -5.31
C LEU A 179 -11.59 -21.37 -6.28
N TYR A 180 -10.56 -22.05 -5.77
CA TYR A 180 -9.51 -22.63 -6.60
C TYR A 180 -10.06 -23.65 -7.60
N ASP A 181 -10.93 -24.57 -7.16
CA ASP A 181 -11.54 -25.57 -8.04
C ASP A 181 -12.34 -24.91 -9.17
N LYS A 182 -13.09 -23.86 -8.84
CA LYS A 182 -13.79 -23.04 -9.84
C LYS A 182 -12.83 -22.43 -10.88
N ILE A 183 -11.64 -21.98 -10.47
CA ILE A 183 -10.63 -21.43 -11.40
C ILE A 183 -10.04 -22.52 -12.30
N GLN A 184 -9.84 -23.74 -11.78
CA GLN A 184 -9.37 -24.88 -12.58
C GLN A 184 -10.36 -25.24 -13.70
N GLU A 185 -11.66 -25.04 -13.45
CA GLU A 185 -12.74 -25.32 -14.40
C GLU A 185 -13.01 -24.18 -15.40
N LEU A 186 -12.33 -23.03 -15.30
CA LEU A 186 -12.54 -21.91 -16.23
C LEU A 186 -12.01 -22.23 -17.63
N ASP A 187 -12.77 -21.83 -18.64
CA ASP A 187 -12.34 -21.85 -20.04
C ASP A 187 -11.22 -20.84 -20.31
N ASP A 188 -10.38 -21.16 -21.29
CA ASP A 188 -9.27 -20.30 -21.74
C ASP A 188 -9.74 -18.92 -22.23
N GLY A 189 -11.00 -18.76 -22.63
CA GLY A 189 -11.56 -17.48 -23.07
C GLY A 189 -11.83 -16.46 -21.96
N VAL A 190 -11.77 -16.86 -20.68
CA VAL A 190 -12.12 -15.98 -19.55
C VAL A 190 -10.90 -15.16 -19.12
N LEU A 191 -10.71 -14.01 -19.75
CA LEU A 191 -9.74 -12.99 -19.33
C LEU A 191 -10.45 -11.82 -18.64
N LYS A 192 -9.91 -11.40 -17.50
CA LYS A 192 -10.35 -10.21 -16.76
C LYS A 192 -9.14 -9.32 -16.48
N THR A 193 -8.66 -8.64 -17.50
CA THR A 193 -7.45 -7.79 -17.45
C THR A 193 -7.77 -6.35 -17.08
N VAL A 194 -8.77 -6.11 -16.23
CA VAL A 194 -9.06 -4.75 -15.76
C VAL A 194 -8.16 -4.45 -14.55
N PRO A 195 -7.25 -3.45 -14.62
CA PRO A 195 -6.52 -2.99 -13.43
C PRO A 195 -7.47 -2.64 -12.29
N GLY A 196 -7.12 -3.03 -11.05
CA GLY A 196 -7.95 -2.76 -9.87
C GLY A 196 -9.17 -3.63 -9.63
N GLU A 197 -9.46 -4.59 -10.51
CA GLU A 197 -10.55 -5.52 -10.26
C GLU A 197 -10.10 -6.74 -9.45
N HIS A 198 -10.64 -6.85 -8.23
CA HIS A 198 -10.58 -8.05 -7.39
C HIS A 198 -11.37 -9.20 -8.02
N ASN A 199 -10.73 -9.91 -8.96
CA ASN A 199 -11.25 -11.13 -9.56
C ASN A 199 -11.18 -12.32 -8.57
N ASP A 200 -11.55 -13.51 -9.03
CA ASP A 200 -11.55 -14.68 -8.16
C ASP A 200 -10.11 -15.13 -7.82
N GLY A 201 -9.15 -14.95 -8.75
CA GLY A 201 -7.73 -15.20 -8.49
C GLY A 201 -7.15 -14.28 -7.40
N TRP A 202 -7.53 -13.00 -7.37
CA TRP A 202 -7.09 -12.05 -6.34
C TRP A 202 -7.53 -12.47 -4.94
N LYS A 203 -8.73 -13.05 -4.79
CA LYS A 203 -9.19 -13.57 -3.49
C LYS A 203 -8.34 -14.73 -2.99
N LEU A 204 -7.60 -15.41 -3.87
CA LEU A 204 -6.63 -16.45 -3.49
C LEU A 204 -5.24 -15.87 -3.19
N ASP A 205 -4.98 -14.58 -3.40
CA ASP A 205 -3.69 -13.96 -3.08
C ASP A 205 -3.35 -14.06 -1.59
N ILE A 206 -4.37 -14.14 -0.73
CA ILE A 206 -4.23 -14.45 0.70
C ILE A 206 -3.39 -15.72 0.94
N LEU A 207 -3.56 -16.75 0.11
CA LEU A 207 -2.78 -17.99 0.17
C LEU A 207 -1.58 -17.94 -0.76
N LYS A 208 -1.73 -17.40 -1.98
CA LYS A 208 -0.64 -17.38 -2.97
C LYS A 208 0.57 -16.60 -2.49
N GLN A 209 0.42 -15.52 -1.71
CA GLN A 209 1.56 -14.74 -1.23
C GLN A 209 2.58 -15.62 -0.45
N PRO A 210 2.24 -16.20 0.71
CA PRO A 210 3.19 -17.02 1.45
C PRO A 210 3.56 -18.32 0.70
N MET A 211 2.62 -18.95 0.00
CA MET A 211 2.86 -20.23 -0.67
C MET A 211 3.80 -20.12 -1.87
N SER A 212 3.69 -19.04 -2.66
CA SER A 212 4.64 -18.78 -3.76
C SER A 212 6.02 -18.40 -3.24
N ALA A 213 6.10 -17.68 -2.11
CA ALA A 213 7.36 -17.40 -1.44
C ALA A 213 8.05 -18.69 -0.96
N ASP A 214 7.31 -19.60 -0.33
CA ASP A 214 7.81 -20.92 0.11
C ASP A 214 8.31 -21.76 -1.07
N LEU A 215 7.45 -21.97 -2.07
CA LEU A 215 7.80 -22.77 -3.25
C LEU A 215 8.95 -22.15 -4.03
N GLY A 216 8.97 -20.83 -4.19
CA GLY A 216 10.03 -20.10 -4.88
C GLY A 216 11.36 -20.21 -4.14
N TYR A 217 11.36 -20.07 -2.82
CA TYR A 217 12.53 -20.26 -1.97
C TYR A 217 13.16 -21.63 -2.20
N HIS A 218 12.39 -22.71 -2.08
CA HIS A 218 12.93 -24.05 -2.26
C HIS A 218 13.31 -24.36 -3.70
N MET A 219 12.50 -23.95 -4.68
CA MET A 219 12.76 -24.23 -6.09
C MET A 219 14.02 -23.53 -6.59
N LEU A 220 14.25 -22.27 -6.20
CA LEU A 220 15.41 -21.51 -6.64
C LEU A 220 16.67 -21.88 -5.84
N SER A 221 16.56 -22.12 -4.52
CA SER A 221 17.70 -22.52 -3.68
C SER A 221 18.34 -23.84 -4.09
N GLN A 222 17.58 -24.74 -4.73
CA GLN A 222 18.12 -25.97 -5.32
C GLN A 222 19.02 -25.73 -6.53
N LYS A 223 18.89 -24.58 -7.19
CA LYS A 223 19.60 -24.25 -8.42
C LYS A 223 20.86 -23.45 -8.15
N ARG A 224 20.82 -22.53 -7.18
CA ARG A 224 21.95 -21.69 -6.76
C ARG A 224 21.68 -21.04 -5.40
N SER A 225 22.72 -20.52 -4.78
CA SER A 225 22.62 -19.64 -3.62
C SER A 225 22.23 -18.22 -4.05
N PHE A 226 21.39 -17.57 -3.24
CA PHE A 226 20.98 -16.18 -3.40
C PHE A 226 21.34 -15.40 -2.15
N LYS A 227 21.53 -14.09 -2.30
CA LYS A 227 21.74 -13.17 -1.18
C LYS A 227 20.44 -12.46 -0.80
N TRP A 228 19.57 -12.25 -1.79
CA TRP A 228 18.37 -11.45 -1.66
C TRP A 228 17.22 -12.07 -2.44
N TRP A 229 16.00 -11.79 -1.98
CA TRP A 229 14.77 -12.34 -2.51
C TRP A 229 13.75 -11.21 -2.67
N VAL A 230 13.19 -11.09 -3.88
CA VAL A 230 12.12 -10.13 -4.17
C VAL A 230 10.86 -10.88 -4.57
N ILE A 231 9.77 -10.61 -3.86
CA ILE A 231 8.44 -11.18 -4.14
C ILE A 231 7.55 -10.05 -4.64
N ILE A 232 6.99 -10.20 -5.85
CA ILE A 232 6.25 -9.14 -6.56
C ILE A 232 5.01 -9.68 -7.29
N ASP A 233 4.12 -8.76 -7.64
CA ASP A 233 3.00 -9.02 -8.55
C ASP A 233 3.38 -8.81 -10.02
N ASP A 234 2.61 -9.40 -10.92
CA ASP A 234 2.82 -9.36 -12.37
C ASP A 234 2.64 -7.97 -13.00
N ASP A 235 2.09 -7.01 -12.26
CA ASP A 235 1.95 -5.60 -12.61
C ASP A 235 2.89 -4.69 -11.79
N THR A 236 3.96 -5.25 -11.21
CA THR A 236 5.05 -4.51 -10.57
C THR A 236 6.27 -4.41 -11.48
N TYR A 237 6.82 -3.20 -11.68
CA TYR A 237 8.10 -2.98 -12.35
C TYR A 237 9.22 -2.85 -11.30
N LEU A 238 10.36 -3.51 -11.51
CA LEU A 238 11.55 -3.35 -10.67
C LEU A 238 12.70 -2.70 -11.44
N HIS A 239 13.45 -1.83 -10.77
CA HIS A 239 14.67 -1.25 -11.32
C HIS A 239 15.90 -1.80 -10.55
N PHE A 240 16.45 -2.92 -11.04
CA PHE A 240 17.60 -3.57 -10.42
C PHE A 240 18.85 -2.68 -10.27
N PRO A 241 19.21 -1.81 -11.23
CA PRO A 241 20.36 -0.92 -11.07
C PRO A 241 20.22 0.07 -9.90
N SER A 242 19.01 0.42 -9.49
CA SER A 242 18.74 1.16 -8.25
C SER A 242 18.82 0.29 -7.00
N ILE A 243 18.29 -0.94 -7.07
CA ILE A 243 18.21 -1.86 -5.93
C ILE A 243 19.59 -2.36 -5.50
N ILE A 244 20.44 -2.76 -6.46
CA ILE A 244 21.72 -3.43 -6.21
C ILE A 244 22.66 -2.61 -5.32
N PRO A 245 22.94 -1.31 -5.60
CA PRO A 245 23.84 -0.52 -4.76
C PRO A 245 23.37 -0.39 -3.32
N ALA A 246 22.06 -0.27 -3.08
CA ALA A 246 21.53 -0.17 -1.72
C ALA A 246 21.69 -1.49 -0.94
N LEU A 247 21.58 -2.62 -1.62
CA LEU A 247 21.76 -3.95 -1.03
C LEU A 247 23.23 -4.33 -0.83
N ALA A 248 24.15 -3.76 -1.61
CA ALA A 248 25.58 -4.02 -1.50
C ALA A 248 26.20 -3.54 -0.16
N GLU A 249 25.51 -2.62 0.52
CA GLU A 249 25.89 -2.08 1.85
C GLU A 249 25.39 -2.93 3.03
N LEU A 250 24.59 -3.97 2.78
CA LEU A 250 23.89 -4.73 3.81
C LEU A 250 24.38 -6.17 3.86
N ASP A 251 24.31 -6.78 5.05
CA ASP A 251 24.64 -8.19 5.24
C ASP A 251 23.44 -9.09 4.85
N PRO A 252 23.52 -9.88 3.78
CA PRO A 252 22.43 -10.77 3.37
C PRO A 252 22.16 -11.93 4.34
N ALA A 253 23.09 -12.23 5.27
CA ALA A 253 22.85 -13.23 6.33
C ALA A 253 22.06 -12.65 7.51
N ALA A 254 21.96 -11.33 7.63
CA ALA A 254 21.10 -10.68 8.61
C ALA A 254 19.62 -10.84 8.25
N LYS A 255 18.72 -10.40 9.13
CA LYS A 255 17.26 -10.57 9.00
C LYS A 255 16.61 -9.29 8.46
N HIS A 256 16.91 -8.94 7.22
CA HIS A 256 16.36 -7.75 6.57
C HIS A 256 15.00 -8.03 5.92
N PHE A 257 14.09 -7.09 6.10
CA PHE A 257 12.75 -7.09 5.50
C PHE A 257 12.37 -5.66 5.12
N PHE A 258 12.22 -5.40 3.82
CA PHE A 258 11.94 -4.09 3.26
C PHE A 258 10.72 -4.11 2.33
N GLY A 259 10.11 -2.95 2.14
CA GLY A 259 9.03 -2.71 1.19
C GLY A 259 8.20 -1.48 1.58
N MET A 260 7.11 -1.23 0.84
CA MET A 260 6.19 -0.12 1.15
C MET A 260 5.40 -0.40 2.44
N PRO A 261 5.53 0.41 3.50
CA PRO A 261 4.85 0.16 4.78
C PRO A 261 3.33 0.28 4.68
N THR A 262 2.63 -0.74 5.16
CA THR A 262 1.18 -0.75 5.41
C THR A 262 0.93 -1.22 6.84
N GLY A 263 -0.11 -0.71 7.48
CA GLY A 263 -0.50 -1.10 8.85
C GLY A 263 -1.79 -1.89 8.87
N PHE A 264 -1.78 -3.04 9.54
CA PHE A 264 -2.99 -3.79 9.87
C PHE A 264 -2.82 -4.41 11.25
N ASP A 265 -3.83 -4.23 12.11
CA ASP A 265 -3.73 -4.50 13.55
C ASP A 265 -2.48 -3.82 14.16
N LYS A 266 -1.63 -4.56 14.90
CA LYS A 266 -0.40 -4.06 15.53
C LYS A 266 0.86 -4.35 14.69
N VAL A 267 0.70 -4.79 13.45
CA VAL A 267 1.81 -5.15 12.57
C VAL A 267 1.94 -4.13 11.45
N THR A 268 3.14 -3.57 11.30
CA THR A 268 3.54 -2.86 10.09
C THR A 268 4.23 -3.86 9.17
N TYR A 269 3.78 -3.94 7.91
CA TYR A 269 4.25 -4.91 6.93
C TYR A 269 4.47 -4.27 5.55
N ALA A 270 5.26 -4.93 4.70
CA ALA A 270 5.43 -4.51 3.31
C ALA A 270 4.19 -4.91 2.49
N GLN A 271 3.59 -3.94 1.79
CA GLN A 271 2.50 -4.18 0.86
C GLN A 271 2.98 -5.09 -0.30
N GLY A 272 2.26 -6.19 -0.54
CA GLY A 272 2.68 -7.22 -1.51
C GLY A 272 2.86 -6.72 -2.94
N GLY A 273 1.98 -5.82 -3.39
CA GLY A 273 2.02 -5.27 -4.74
C GLY A 273 3.19 -4.31 -5.00
N SER A 274 3.61 -3.54 -3.99
CA SER A 274 4.80 -2.69 -4.12
C SER A 274 6.11 -3.48 -4.20
N GLY A 275 6.07 -4.77 -3.90
CA GLY A 275 7.24 -5.63 -3.78
C GLY A 275 7.70 -5.78 -2.33
N ILE A 276 8.03 -7.02 -1.98
CA ILE A 276 8.60 -7.43 -0.71
C ILE A 276 10.04 -7.86 -0.95
N LEU A 277 10.99 -7.22 -0.28
CA LEU A 277 12.42 -7.51 -0.37
C LEU A 277 12.92 -8.10 0.95
N LEU A 278 13.49 -9.29 0.88
CA LEU A 278 13.97 -10.07 2.03
C LEU A 278 15.42 -10.48 1.79
N SER A 279 16.24 -10.44 2.84
CA SER A 279 17.55 -11.10 2.82
C SER A 279 17.41 -12.62 2.83
N ASP A 280 18.45 -13.33 2.38
CA ASP A 280 18.49 -14.79 2.47
C ASP A 280 18.33 -15.28 3.92
N GLY A 281 18.99 -14.60 4.87
CA GLY A 281 18.83 -14.88 6.30
C GLY A 281 17.42 -14.68 6.84
N ALA A 282 16.57 -13.85 6.21
CA ALA A 282 15.16 -13.73 6.59
C ALA A 282 14.31 -14.85 5.97
N MET A 283 14.58 -15.21 4.72
CA MET A 283 13.91 -16.30 4.01
C MET A 283 14.18 -17.66 4.66
N GLU A 284 15.42 -17.91 5.10
CA GLU A 284 15.79 -19.12 5.84
C GLU A 284 14.99 -19.25 7.14
N GLN A 285 14.77 -18.15 7.87
CA GLN A 285 13.99 -18.17 9.12
C GLN A 285 12.50 -18.46 8.90
N LEU A 286 11.97 -18.12 7.72
CA LEU A 286 10.59 -18.43 7.35
C LEU A 286 10.40 -19.86 6.84
N PHE A 287 11.30 -20.31 5.96
CA PHE A 287 11.07 -21.50 5.14
C PHE A 287 12.04 -22.66 5.41
N GLY A 288 13.11 -22.44 6.18
CA GLY A 288 14.02 -23.49 6.61
C GLY A 288 13.38 -24.50 7.59
N ASP A 289 12.35 -24.06 8.32
CA ASP A 289 11.55 -24.86 9.24
C ASP A 289 10.18 -25.16 8.61
N ARG A 290 10.01 -26.41 8.14
CA ARG A 290 8.78 -26.83 7.43
C ARG A 290 7.54 -26.80 8.32
N GLU A 291 7.65 -27.09 9.61
CA GLU A 291 6.50 -27.06 10.52
C GLU A 291 6.03 -25.62 10.74
N PHE A 292 6.97 -24.69 10.90
CA PHE A 292 6.68 -23.27 11.00
C PHE A 292 6.05 -22.70 9.72
N ALA A 293 6.61 -23.03 8.56
CA ALA A 293 6.04 -22.62 7.27
C ALA A 293 4.63 -23.19 7.06
N ASP A 294 4.40 -24.46 7.38
CA ASP A 294 3.08 -25.08 7.25
C ASP A 294 2.04 -24.43 8.18
N ALA A 295 2.42 -24.05 9.39
CA ALA A 295 1.56 -23.28 10.29
C ALA A 295 1.16 -21.94 9.67
N MET A 296 2.10 -21.24 9.01
CA MET A 296 1.80 -20.00 8.26
C MET A 296 0.79 -20.23 7.13
N HIS A 297 0.98 -21.29 6.35
CA HIS A 297 0.06 -21.62 5.27
C HIS A 297 -1.35 -21.89 5.78
N ILE A 298 -1.48 -22.65 6.88
CA ILE A 298 -2.77 -22.97 7.49
C ILE A 298 -3.44 -21.71 8.07
N LYS A 299 -2.69 -20.85 8.77
CA LYS A 299 -3.21 -19.55 9.28
C LYS A 299 -3.72 -18.64 8.16
N GLY A 300 -3.22 -18.82 6.92
CA GLY A 300 -3.73 -18.11 5.74
C GLY A 300 -5.23 -18.32 5.46
N LEU A 301 -5.85 -19.38 6.01
CA LEU A 301 -7.30 -19.58 5.93
C LEU A 301 -8.11 -18.54 6.72
N GLU A 302 -7.50 -17.94 7.74
CA GLU A 302 -8.11 -16.99 8.69
C GLU A 302 -7.58 -15.55 8.53
N ALA A 303 -6.52 -15.37 7.73
CA ALA A 303 -5.92 -14.06 7.50
C ALA A 303 -6.86 -13.12 6.72
N VAL A 304 -6.53 -11.83 6.71
CA VAL A 304 -7.24 -10.83 5.91
C VAL A 304 -6.47 -10.51 4.62
N TYR A 305 -5.14 -10.46 4.70
CA TYR A 305 -4.24 -10.19 3.58
C TYR A 305 -3.06 -11.17 3.60
N GLY A 306 -2.58 -11.58 2.42
CA GLY A 306 -1.51 -12.57 2.29
C GLY A 306 -0.13 -12.03 2.67
N ASP A 307 0.13 -10.77 2.35
CA ASP A 307 1.33 -10.03 2.75
C ASP A 307 1.38 -9.79 4.27
N TYR A 308 0.24 -9.45 4.89
CA TYR A 308 0.11 -9.44 6.34
C TYR A 308 0.40 -10.82 6.96
N ASN A 309 -0.13 -11.91 6.39
CA ASN A 309 0.11 -13.26 6.91
C ASN A 309 1.60 -13.62 6.90
N LEU A 310 2.30 -13.32 5.79
CA LEU A 310 3.75 -13.48 5.70
C LEU A 310 4.48 -12.66 6.77
N ALA A 311 4.12 -11.38 6.91
CA ALA A 311 4.75 -10.47 7.86
C ALA A 311 4.45 -10.80 9.32
N ALA A 312 3.27 -11.32 9.65
CA ALA A 312 2.95 -11.80 10.99
C ALA A 312 3.87 -12.95 11.42
N HIS A 313 4.26 -13.83 10.49
CA HIS A 313 5.20 -14.92 10.77
C HIS A 313 6.66 -14.44 10.81
N LEU A 314 7.03 -13.42 10.01
CA LEU A 314 8.30 -12.71 10.19
C LEU A 314 8.38 -12.09 11.59
N TYR A 315 7.29 -11.46 12.06
CA TYR A 315 7.21 -10.87 13.38
C TYR A 315 7.39 -11.91 14.50
N GLU A 316 6.78 -13.11 14.37
CA GLU A 316 7.00 -14.24 15.31
C GLU A 316 8.49 -14.66 15.40
N ARG A 317 9.29 -14.40 14.36
CA ARG A 317 10.74 -14.63 14.31
C ARG A 317 11.58 -13.39 14.66
N SER A 318 10.94 -12.33 15.18
CA SER A 318 11.55 -11.04 15.50
C SER A 318 12.18 -10.34 14.29
N ILE A 319 11.55 -10.50 13.12
CA ILE A 319 11.92 -9.82 11.87
C ILE A 319 10.86 -8.75 11.61
N PHE A 320 11.24 -7.49 11.71
CA PHE A 320 10.34 -6.35 11.57
C PHE A 320 10.59 -5.65 10.24
N LEU A 321 9.57 -4.97 9.71
CA LEU A 321 9.74 -4.14 8.52
C LEU A 321 10.71 -3.00 8.83
N ASP A 322 11.82 -2.97 8.11
CA ASP A 322 12.75 -1.84 8.10
C ASP A 322 12.25 -0.80 7.10
N GLN A 323 11.94 0.39 7.61
CA GLN A 323 11.38 1.49 6.84
C GLN A 323 12.45 2.43 6.26
N SER A 324 13.75 2.15 6.48
CA SER A 324 14.86 2.95 5.94
C SER A 324 14.86 3.01 4.41
N LEU A 325 14.33 1.99 3.75
CA LEU A 325 14.23 1.91 2.29
C LEU A 325 12.80 2.15 1.74
N ALA A 326 11.83 2.46 2.61
CA ALA A 326 10.40 2.49 2.27
C ALA A 326 10.05 3.43 1.11
N PHE A 327 10.69 4.61 1.05
CA PHE A 327 10.38 5.66 0.08
C PHE A 327 10.81 5.33 -1.37
N MET A 328 11.53 4.22 -1.58
CA MET A 328 11.97 3.77 -2.91
C MET A 328 10.98 2.78 -3.54
N PHE A 329 10.06 2.22 -2.75
CA PHE A 329 8.98 1.37 -3.21
C PHE A 329 7.73 2.21 -3.45
N HIS A 330 6.93 1.92 -4.47
CA HIS A 330 5.71 2.68 -4.75
C HIS A 330 4.50 1.81 -5.06
N GLU A 331 3.41 2.06 -4.33
CA GLU A 331 2.13 1.32 -4.40
C GLU A 331 1.19 1.76 -5.53
N HIS A 332 1.64 2.69 -6.36
CA HIS A 332 0.84 3.36 -7.37
C HIS A 332 1.54 3.30 -8.73
N PRO A 333 0.78 3.36 -9.83
CA PRO A 333 1.40 3.54 -11.14
C PRO A 333 2.16 4.85 -11.16
N LEU A 334 3.18 4.94 -12.03
CA LEU A 334 4.13 6.05 -12.07
C LEU A 334 3.48 7.43 -12.03
N ALA A 335 2.35 7.57 -12.74
CA ALA A 335 1.61 8.82 -12.78
C ALA A 335 1.11 9.20 -11.36
N ASP A 336 0.58 8.25 -10.59
CA ASP A 336 -0.07 8.50 -9.31
C ASP A 336 0.89 8.53 -8.10
N ILE A 337 2.19 8.36 -8.33
CA ILE A 337 3.19 8.44 -7.27
C ILE A 337 3.28 9.87 -6.72
N LYS A 338 3.31 9.97 -5.40
CA LYS A 338 3.64 11.19 -4.67
C LYS A 338 5.13 11.29 -4.47
N TRP A 339 5.69 12.35 -4.99
CA TRP A 339 7.10 12.60 -4.95
C TRP A 339 7.36 13.83 -4.10
N ALA A 340 7.83 13.63 -2.86
CA ALA A 340 8.27 14.75 -2.05
C ALA A 340 9.59 15.29 -2.61
N ILE A 341 9.77 16.61 -2.64
CA ILE A 341 11.03 17.21 -3.14
C ILE A 341 12.25 16.68 -2.38
N ARG A 342 12.12 16.44 -1.08
CA ARG A 342 13.20 15.89 -0.25
C ARG A 342 13.72 14.53 -0.76
N ASP A 343 12.90 13.80 -1.53
CA ASP A 343 13.19 12.48 -2.06
C ASP A 343 13.75 12.58 -3.50
N THR A 344 14.16 13.76 -3.97
CA THR A 344 14.69 13.95 -5.34
C THR A 344 15.99 13.20 -5.63
N CYS A 345 16.73 12.82 -4.58
CA CYS A 345 17.91 11.96 -4.66
C CYS A 345 17.59 10.49 -4.37
N ALA A 346 16.34 10.14 -4.09
CA ALA A 346 15.95 8.77 -3.83
C ALA A 346 15.96 7.97 -5.14
N PRO A 347 16.60 6.79 -5.17
CA PRO A 347 16.50 5.91 -6.32
C PRO A 347 15.14 5.20 -6.32
N LEU A 348 14.58 4.97 -7.50
CA LEU A 348 13.34 4.23 -7.70
C LEU A 348 13.64 2.73 -7.64
N PHE A 349 13.01 1.99 -6.73
CA PHE A 349 13.11 0.51 -6.70
C PHE A 349 11.96 -0.15 -7.44
N SER A 350 10.73 0.27 -7.16
CA SER A 350 9.54 -0.37 -7.72
C SER A 350 8.41 0.60 -8.05
N VAL A 351 7.62 0.22 -9.05
CA VAL A 351 6.37 0.91 -9.43
C VAL A 351 5.30 -0.15 -9.63
N HIS A 352 4.18 -0.03 -8.91
CA HIS A 352 3.09 -1.00 -8.93
C HIS A 352 1.94 -0.59 -9.88
N HIS A 353 0.99 -1.50 -10.14
CA HIS A 353 -0.18 -1.30 -11.00
C HIS A 353 0.15 -0.90 -12.45
N MET A 354 1.28 -1.37 -12.96
CA MET A 354 1.70 -1.12 -14.33
C MET A 354 1.13 -2.15 -15.30
N GLN A 355 0.29 -1.70 -16.23
CA GLN A 355 -0.13 -2.55 -17.34
C GLN A 355 1.05 -2.95 -18.25
N PRO A 356 0.96 -4.03 -19.03
CA PRO A 356 2.06 -4.44 -19.92
C PRO A 356 2.53 -3.38 -20.91
N SER A 357 1.63 -2.52 -21.42
CA SER A 357 2.02 -1.37 -22.24
C SER A 357 2.76 -0.31 -21.43
N ALA A 358 2.37 -0.09 -20.18
CA ALA A 358 3.01 0.85 -19.26
C ALA A 358 4.45 0.45 -18.99
N MET A 359 4.66 -0.81 -18.65
CA MET A 359 5.99 -1.34 -18.36
C MET A 359 6.90 -1.18 -19.57
N ARG A 360 6.41 -1.49 -20.77
CA ARG A 360 7.17 -1.33 -22.02
C ARG A 360 7.53 0.13 -22.28
N SER A 361 6.56 1.04 -22.24
CA SER A 361 6.83 2.46 -22.45
C SER A 361 7.74 3.05 -21.37
N PHE A 362 7.62 2.61 -20.12
CA PHE A 362 8.51 3.03 -19.05
C PHE A 362 9.94 2.52 -19.29
N SER A 363 10.08 1.25 -19.65
CA SER A 363 11.37 0.65 -19.98
C SER A 363 12.03 1.26 -21.21
N GLU A 364 11.26 1.76 -22.19
CA GLU A 364 11.78 2.47 -23.36
C GLU A 364 12.15 3.93 -23.03
N LEU A 365 11.46 4.54 -22.07
CA LEU A 365 11.68 5.92 -21.63
C LEU A 365 12.97 6.07 -20.83
N ILE A 366 13.20 5.18 -19.85
CA ILE A 366 14.33 5.30 -18.94
C ILE A 366 15.63 4.88 -19.64
N ARG A 367 16.59 5.80 -19.80
CA ARG A 367 17.90 5.50 -20.41
C ARG A 367 18.89 4.86 -19.43
N PHE A 368 18.58 4.90 -18.15
CA PHE A 368 19.42 4.46 -17.05
C PHE A 368 19.22 2.98 -16.75
N HIS A 369 19.74 2.12 -17.62
CA HIS A 369 19.66 0.67 -17.45
C HIS A 369 20.82 0.07 -16.64
N ASP A 370 21.83 0.88 -16.31
CA ASP A 370 23.09 0.46 -15.68
C ASP A 370 23.49 1.28 -14.44
N ARG A 371 22.71 2.31 -14.09
CA ARG A 371 22.89 3.13 -12.88
C ARG A 371 21.56 3.40 -12.19
N PRO A 372 21.54 3.77 -10.89
CA PRO A 372 20.31 4.14 -10.19
C PRO A 372 19.51 5.19 -10.94
N LEU A 373 18.20 4.99 -11.00
CA LEU A 373 17.24 5.93 -11.57
C LEU A 373 16.66 6.78 -10.44
N LEU A 374 17.04 8.05 -10.37
CA LEU A 374 16.52 8.98 -9.36
C LEU A 374 15.18 9.57 -9.80
N LEU A 375 14.41 10.09 -8.84
CA LEU A 375 13.23 10.90 -9.17
C LEU A 375 13.56 12.04 -10.15
N TRP A 376 14.66 12.75 -9.91
CA TRP A 376 15.07 13.83 -10.80
C TRP A 376 15.32 13.37 -12.24
N ASP A 377 16.01 12.23 -12.41
CA ASP A 377 16.27 11.64 -13.72
C ASP A 377 14.96 11.32 -14.44
N LEU A 378 14.00 10.75 -13.71
CA LEU A 378 12.67 10.46 -14.22
C LEU A 378 11.94 11.72 -14.70
N LEU A 379 11.90 12.79 -13.89
CA LEU A 379 11.24 14.05 -14.27
C LEU A 379 11.89 14.67 -15.50
N ASN A 380 13.22 14.57 -15.59
CA ASN A 380 13.99 15.07 -16.71
C ASN A 380 13.74 14.26 -18.00
N GLU A 381 13.68 12.92 -17.93
CA GLU A 381 13.38 12.06 -19.08
C GLU A 381 11.93 12.23 -19.57
N ILE A 382 10.97 12.44 -18.67
CA ILE A 382 9.58 12.78 -19.05
C ILE A 382 9.53 14.16 -19.74
N GLY A 383 10.53 15.02 -19.53
CA GLY A 383 10.60 16.36 -20.14
C GLY A 383 9.62 17.35 -19.52
N ILE A 384 9.30 17.19 -18.22
CA ILE A 384 8.42 18.13 -17.52
C ILE A 384 9.18 19.43 -17.27
N THR A 385 8.66 20.54 -17.78
CA THR A 385 9.15 21.89 -17.47
C THR A 385 8.28 22.57 -16.42
N ASP A 386 8.69 23.75 -15.95
CA ASP A 386 7.83 24.62 -15.14
C ASP A 386 6.48 24.83 -15.83
N LEU A 387 5.43 24.27 -15.25
CA LEU A 387 4.08 24.36 -15.78
C LEU A 387 3.39 25.47 -15.01
N ALA A 388 3.31 26.63 -15.67
CA ALA A 388 2.81 27.84 -15.03
C ALA A 388 1.27 27.85 -14.93
N TYR A 389 0.53 27.23 -15.85
CA TYR A 389 -0.94 27.29 -15.87
C TYR A 389 -1.56 26.11 -16.62
N LYS A 390 -2.32 25.25 -15.93
CA LYS A 390 -3.34 24.38 -16.54
C LYS A 390 -4.69 24.65 -15.87
N THR A 391 -5.70 25.03 -16.67
CA THR A 391 -7.08 25.32 -16.21
C THR A 391 -7.90 24.02 -16.12
N ASN A 392 -8.81 23.93 -15.15
CA ASN A 392 -9.69 22.77 -14.85
C ASN A 392 -9.00 21.58 -14.18
N HIS A 393 -7.87 21.81 -13.51
CA HIS A 393 -7.08 20.77 -12.85
C HIS A 393 -6.55 21.27 -11.51
N SER A 394 -6.74 20.48 -10.44
CA SER A 394 -6.21 20.72 -9.08
C SER A 394 -5.05 19.76 -8.77
N TYR A 395 -3.87 20.28 -8.43
CA TYR A 395 -2.62 19.58 -8.09
C TYR A 395 -2.08 18.65 -9.18
N SER A 396 -2.49 18.94 -10.41
CA SER A 396 -2.68 17.99 -11.49
C SER A 396 -2.28 18.64 -12.81
N LEU A 397 -1.42 17.98 -13.57
CA LEU A 397 -0.96 18.41 -14.90
C LEU A 397 -1.72 17.69 -16.02
N ALA A 398 -2.92 18.12 -16.44
CA ALA A 398 -3.58 17.42 -17.55
C ALA A 398 -3.15 18.01 -18.88
N GLU A 399 -2.51 17.21 -19.72
CA GLU A 399 -3.07 16.88 -21.03
C GLU A 399 -2.12 15.92 -21.74
N THR A 400 -2.76 15.05 -22.50
CA THR A 400 -2.41 13.99 -23.45
C THR A 400 -1.05 13.94 -24.15
N ASP A 401 -0.09 14.81 -23.87
CA ASP A 401 1.14 14.91 -24.68
C ASP A 401 2.47 14.79 -23.89
N LEU A 402 2.46 14.72 -22.55
CA LEU A 402 3.71 14.61 -21.76
C LEU A 402 4.01 13.22 -21.21
N LEU A 403 2.98 12.44 -20.91
CA LEU A 403 3.12 11.03 -20.53
C LEU A 403 2.36 10.25 -21.58
N PRO A 404 2.99 9.31 -22.30
CA PRO A 404 2.25 8.39 -23.15
C PRO A 404 1.12 7.81 -22.31
N SER A 405 -0.09 7.78 -22.85
CA SER A 405 -1.26 7.11 -22.26
C SER A 405 -0.97 5.68 -21.77
N ALA A 406 0.18 5.14 -22.17
CA ALA A 406 0.78 3.90 -21.73
C ALA A 406 1.24 3.88 -20.26
N LEU A 407 1.80 4.93 -19.62
CA LEU A 407 2.51 4.83 -18.32
C LEU A 407 1.64 4.50 -17.07
N GLY A 408 0.38 4.13 -17.28
CA GLY A 408 -0.55 3.66 -16.25
C GLY A 408 -1.30 4.80 -15.58
N LYS A 409 -2.61 4.62 -15.42
CA LYS A 409 -3.45 5.41 -14.52
C LYS A 409 -4.17 4.44 -13.61
N MET A 410 -4.29 4.81 -12.34
CA MET A 410 -5.17 4.10 -11.42
C MET A 410 -6.60 4.09 -11.98
N SER A 411 -7.30 2.95 -11.87
CA SER A 411 -8.70 2.85 -12.27
C SER A 411 -9.58 3.73 -11.39
N SER A 412 -10.74 4.16 -11.88
CA SER A 412 -11.68 4.97 -11.10
C SER A 412 -12.08 4.31 -9.77
N LYS A 413 -12.12 2.97 -9.73
CA LYS A 413 -12.47 2.19 -8.55
C LYS A 413 -11.35 2.18 -7.49
N GLU A 414 -10.10 2.07 -7.93
CA GLU A 414 -8.93 2.17 -7.05
C GLU A 414 -8.76 3.59 -6.52
N MET A 415 -9.04 4.61 -7.34
CA MET A 415 -9.02 6.02 -6.92
C MET A 415 -10.05 6.30 -5.81
N GLU A 416 -11.21 5.62 -5.84
CA GLU A 416 -12.19 5.70 -4.76
C GLU A 416 -11.74 5.01 -3.47
N GLN A 417 -10.93 3.96 -3.57
CA GLN A 417 -10.38 3.22 -2.42
C GLN A 417 -9.18 3.95 -1.80
N SER A 418 -8.42 4.70 -2.61
CA SER A 418 -7.29 5.52 -2.16
C SER A 418 -7.70 6.89 -1.58
N LYS A 419 -8.97 7.09 -1.18
CA LYS A 419 -9.48 8.34 -0.56
C LYS A 419 -8.76 8.80 0.73
N GLY A 420 -7.77 8.04 1.20
CA GLY A 420 -6.82 8.41 2.26
C GLY A 420 -5.53 9.09 1.77
N ASN A 421 -5.26 9.12 0.45
CA ASN A 421 -4.02 9.60 -0.13
C ASN A 421 -3.97 11.15 -0.16
N ARG A 422 -3.99 11.79 1.01
CA ARG A 422 -3.91 13.25 1.13
C ARG A 422 -2.49 13.74 0.92
N VAL A 423 -2.30 14.66 -0.01
CA VAL A 423 -1.04 15.36 -0.23
C VAL A 423 -0.79 16.29 0.96
N ASN A 424 0.47 16.49 1.34
CA ASN A 424 0.82 17.48 2.34
C ASN A 424 0.58 18.89 1.76
N VAL A 425 -0.52 19.51 2.17
CA VAL A 425 -1.00 20.78 1.64
C VAL A 425 -1.10 21.83 2.74
N VAL A 426 -0.57 23.02 2.46
CA VAL A 426 -0.89 24.24 3.20
C VAL A 426 -1.96 25.02 2.43
N ILE A 427 -3.09 25.28 3.08
CA ILE A 427 -4.21 26.06 2.51
C ILE A 427 -4.11 27.50 3.00
N ILE A 428 -4.15 28.44 2.06
CA ILE A 428 -4.16 29.87 2.30
C ILE A 428 -5.47 30.43 1.76
N ASP A 429 -6.26 31.02 2.65
CA ASP A 429 -7.57 31.57 2.31
C ASP A 429 -7.45 33.05 1.91
N HIS A 430 -7.75 33.36 0.65
CA HIS A 430 -7.81 34.72 0.11
C HIS A 430 -9.21 35.13 -0.36
N ARG A 431 -10.27 34.51 0.17
CA ARG A 431 -11.67 34.80 -0.18
C ARG A 431 -12.04 36.29 -0.18
N HIS A 432 -11.43 37.09 0.69
CA HIS A 432 -11.69 38.53 0.82
C HIS A 432 -10.84 39.42 -0.11
N HIS A 433 -9.92 38.85 -0.90
CA HIS A 433 -9.02 39.58 -1.79
C HIS A 433 -9.45 39.40 -3.25
N ALA A 434 -10.17 40.39 -3.78
CA ALA A 434 -10.75 40.32 -5.13
C ALA A 434 -9.72 40.31 -6.27
N GLU A 435 -8.58 40.89 -5.98
CA GLU A 435 -7.40 40.98 -6.83
C GLU A 435 -6.54 39.72 -6.80
N PHE A 436 -6.82 38.74 -5.94
CA PHE A 436 -5.99 37.57 -5.80
C PHE A 436 -6.12 36.65 -7.02
N GLN A 437 -5.01 36.52 -7.76
CA GLN A 437 -4.94 35.79 -9.03
C GLN A 437 -4.09 34.52 -8.91
N PRO A 438 -4.25 33.53 -9.82
CA PRO A 438 -3.43 32.31 -9.85
C PRO A 438 -1.91 32.58 -9.81
N LYS A 439 -1.44 33.62 -10.51
CA LYS A 439 -0.02 34.04 -10.51
C LYS A 439 0.50 34.41 -9.12
N MET A 440 -0.36 34.85 -8.21
CA MET A 440 0.01 35.16 -6.83
C MET A 440 0.19 33.87 -6.04
N CYS A 441 -0.65 32.86 -6.28
CA CYS A 441 -0.49 31.51 -5.75
C CYS A 441 0.86 30.90 -6.11
N GLN A 442 1.21 30.95 -7.40
CA GLN A 442 2.50 30.50 -7.90
C GLN A 442 3.66 31.21 -7.19
N ARG A 443 3.59 32.53 -7.05
CA ARG A 443 4.63 33.32 -6.37
C ARG A 443 4.77 32.96 -4.89
N LEU A 444 3.67 32.68 -4.20
CA LEU A 444 3.71 32.20 -2.80
C LEU A 444 4.46 30.87 -2.71
N CYS A 445 4.19 29.94 -3.63
CA CYS A 445 4.91 28.67 -3.71
C CYS A 445 6.41 28.89 -4.01
N GLN A 446 6.72 29.62 -5.08
CA GLN A 446 8.10 29.95 -5.50
C GLN A 446 8.91 30.62 -4.40
N SER A 447 8.29 31.49 -3.59
CA SER A 447 8.99 32.20 -2.52
C SER A 447 9.50 31.27 -1.41
N GLY A 448 8.89 30.09 -1.25
CA GLY A 448 9.16 29.18 -0.14
C GLY A 448 8.84 29.74 1.26
N GLN A 449 8.29 30.95 1.37
CA GLN A 449 8.08 31.64 2.67
C GLN A 449 6.98 31.01 3.50
N ILE A 450 5.92 30.50 2.85
CA ILE A 450 4.78 29.89 3.53
C ILE A 450 4.98 28.38 3.70
N LYS A 451 5.45 27.72 2.63
CA LYS A 451 5.80 26.30 2.65
C LYS A 451 7.19 26.17 2.05
N ALA A 452 8.15 25.81 2.89
CA ALA A 452 9.50 25.52 2.43
C ALA A 452 9.45 24.38 1.41
N GLN A 453 10.27 24.46 0.37
CA GLN A 453 10.34 23.45 -0.70
C GLN A 453 8.98 23.24 -1.37
N CYS A 454 8.22 24.31 -1.65
CA CYS A 454 6.98 24.18 -2.40
C CYS A 454 7.29 23.92 -3.89
N ALA A 455 6.84 22.79 -4.44
CA ALA A 455 6.95 22.45 -5.86
C ALA A 455 5.61 22.42 -6.58
N ALA A 456 4.48 22.27 -5.88
CA ALA A 456 3.17 22.22 -6.50
C ALA A 456 2.22 23.23 -5.85
N TRP A 457 1.35 23.82 -6.65
CA TRP A 457 0.35 24.75 -6.14
C TRP A 457 -0.95 24.66 -6.92
N THR A 458 -2.07 24.88 -6.23
CA THR A 458 -3.42 24.91 -6.81
C THR A 458 -4.14 26.17 -6.34
N PHE A 459 -4.77 26.87 -7.28
CA PHE A 459 -5.68 27.96 -7.01
C PHE A 459 -7.12 27.52 -7.33
N ILE A 460 -8.04 27.71 -6.38
CA ILE A 460 -9.47 27.42 -6.57
C ILE A 460 -10.19 28.76 -6.78
N PRO A 461 -10.69 29.09 -7.98
CA PRO A 461 -11.28 30.40 -8.24
C PRO A 461 -12.53 30.72 -7.40
N GLU A 462 -13.37 29.71 -7.14
CA GLU A 462 -14.63 29.87 -6.39
C GLU A 462 -14.38 30.35 -4.96
N THR A 463 -13.44 29.71 -4.26
CA THR A 463 -13.11 30.02 -2.86
C THR A 463 -11.95 31.00 -2.73
N ARG A 464 -11.19 31.21 -3.80
CA ARG A 464 -9.88 31.90 -3.81
C ARG A 464 -8.88 31.31 -2.84
N GLU A 465 -8.96 30.01 -2.63
CA GLU A 465 -7.96 29.31 -1.84
C GLU A 465 -6.71 29.02 -2.68
N CYS A 466 -5.56 29.19 -2.02
CA CYS A 466 -4.26 28.77 -2.52
C CYS A 466 -3.79 27.57 -1.73
N HIS A 467 -3.53 26.50 -2.44
CA HIS A 467 -3.08 25.28 -1.84
C HIS A 467 -1.65 24.98 -2.28
N LEU A 468 -0.73 24.85 -1.34
CA LEU A 468 0.70 24.71 -1.59
C LEU A 468 1.21 23.34 -1.14
N SER A 469 2.03 22.68 -1.96
CA SER A 469 2.61 21.37 -1.64
C SER A 469 4.10 21.27 -1.97
N ASP A 470 4.80 20.48 -1.15
CA ASP A 470 6.19 20.01 -1.30
C ASP A 470 6.24 18.62 -1.95
N GLU A 471 5.09 18.12 -2.39
CA GLU A 471 4.93 16.87 -3.10
C GLU A 471 4.39 17.17 -4.51
N ILE A 472 4.88 16.43 -5.49
CA ILE A 472 4.37 16.46 -6.86
C ILE A 472 3.70 15.13 -7.18
N ILE A 473 2.63 15.18 -7.97
CA ILE A 473 1.96 14.01 -8.55
C ILE A 473 1.88 14.27 -10.05
N LEU A 474 2.21 13.24 -10.84
CA LEU A 474 2.27 13.37 -12.30
C LEU A 474 0.90 13.12 -12.95
N ASN A 475 0.08 12.26 -12.35
CA ASN A 475 -1.25 11.95 -12.80
C ASN A 475 -2.18 13.07 -12.39
N VAL A 476 -3.12 13.25 -13.29
CA VAL A 476 -4.27 14.07 -13.09
C VAL A 476 -5.34 13.23 -12.44
N GLY A 477 -5.59 13.49 -11.15
CA GLY A 477 -6.89 13.16 -10.58
C GLY A 477 -8.00 13.63 -11.53
N GLN A 478 -9.13 12.93 -11.52
CA GLN A 478 -10.21 13.22 -12.47
C GLN A 478 -10.52 14.71 -12.54
N PRO A 479 -10.82 15.25 -13.75
CA PRO A 479 -11.22 16.64 -13.91
C PRO A 479 -12.24 16.96 -12.84
N ARG A 480 -11.89 17.86 -11.93
CA ARG A 480 -12.89 18.36 -11.01
C ARG A 480 -13.72 19.34 -11.83
N ASN A 481 -15.03 19.37 -11.62
CA ASN A 481 -15.89 20.45 -12.13
C ASN A 481 -15.63 21.78 -11.38
N ASP A 482 -14.45 21.95 -10.77
CA ASP A 482 -13.98 23.22 -10.26
C ASP A 482 -13.03 23.81 -11.31
N ASP A 483 -13.14 25.11 -11.58
CA ASP A 483 -12.24 25.82 -12.51
C ASP A 483 -10.81 25.95 -11.94
N SER A 484 -10.34 24.96 -11.17
CA SER A 484 -9.06 25.00 -10.47
C SER A 484 -7.89 25.12 -11.43
N ILE A 485 -6.87 25.86 -10.99
CA ILE A 485 -5.68 26.15 -11.78
C ILE A 485 -4.47 25.67 -11.01
N THR A 486 -3.66 24.81 -11.61
CA THR A 486 -2.47 24.24 -10.97
C THR A 486 -1.20 24.57 -11.74
N GLY A 487 -0.08 24.65 -11.02
CA GLY A 487 1.25 24.51 -11.61
C GLY A 487 2.20 23.64 -10.79
N ILE A 488 3.26 23.18 -11.46
CA ILE A 488 4.44 22.55 -10.86
C ILE A 488 5.67 23.40 -11.17
N LEU A 489 6.54 23.56 -10.17
CA LEU A 489 7.79 24.31 -10.22
C LEU A 489 8.97 23.33 -10.25
N ILE A 490 9.23 22.77 -11.43
CA ILE A 490 10.37 21.87 -11.66
C ILE A 490 11.69 22.57 -11.37
N SER A 491 11.79 23.89 -11.58
CA SER A 491 12.94 24.71 -11.19
C SER A 491 13.28 24.62 -9.70
N VAL A 492 12.27 24.56 -8.82
CA VAL A 492 12.47 24.37 -7.37
C VAL A 492 12.97 22.96 -7.06
N VAL A 493 12.44 21.95 -7.77
CA VAL A 493 12.90 20.56 -7.66
C VAL A 493 14.36 20.44 -8.12
N ALA A 494 14.69 21.06 -9.26
CA ALA A 494 16.03 21.12 -9.82
C ALA A 494 17.03 21.78 -8.88
N GLU A 495 16.68 22.93 -8.32
CA GLU A 495 17.53 23.64 -7.34
C GLU A 495 17.77 22.77 -6.10
N HIS A 496 16.72 22.09 -5.63
CA HIS A 496 16.86 21.17 -4.50
C HIS A 496 17.81 20.01 -4.84
N HIS A 497 17.64 19.38 -6.00
CA HIS A 497 18.47 18.29 -6.48
C HIS A 497 19.94 18.69 -6.54
N HIS A 498 20.29 19.74 -7.28
CA HIS A 498 21.68 20.20 -7.41
C HIS A 498 22.33 20.60 -6.08
N ARG A 499 21.54 21.00 -5.09
CA ARG A 499 22.05 21.38 -3.76
C ARG A 499 22.24 20.19 -2.83
N LYS A 500 21.44 19.14 -2.98
CA LYS A 500 21.33 18.03 -2.01
C LYS A 500 21.86 16.70 -2.50
N CYS A 501 21.82 16.47 -3.81
CA CYS A 501 22.35 15.27 -4.40
C CYS A 501 23.81 15.57 -4.80
N PRO A 502 24.80 14.88 -4.21
CA PRO A 502 26.17 14.97 -4.70
C PRO A 502 26.21 14.54 -6.17
N ASP A 503 27.12 15.12 -6.97
CA ASP A 503 27.30 14.74 -8.38
C ASP A 503 27.42 13.21 -8.47
N SER A 504 26.45 12.59 -9.13
CA SER A 504 26.20 11.13 -9.12
C SER A 504 26.86 10.38 -10.25
#